data_AF-A0A160P7U3-F1
#
_entry.id   AF-A0A160P7U3-F1
#
_cell.length_a   1.000
_cell.length_b   1.000
_cell.length_c   1.000
_cell.angle_alpha   90.00
_cell.angle_beta   90.00
_cell.angle_gamma   90.00
#
_symmetry.space_group_name_H-M   'P 1'
#
loop_
_entity.id
_entity.type
_entity.pdbx_description
1 polymer ?
#
loop_
_entity_poly.entity_id
_entity_poly.type
_entity_poly.pdbx_seq_one_letter_code
_entity_poly.pdbx_strand_id
1 'polypeptide(L)'
;MTRLPQSGPFLLEFFFVSDIPDFLDGEIVTVLTQQIEDRFAMPLADLARAVKAAPRAHAGATNLVHAHGLLTQAQYALENAEDRLVAALETVVGDILDDPVMGLAQQVNGAVEQRDAHAERLRSLLEAITEQPATRARPASRLTTTLPTAVPARPVRIARAAR
;
A
#
# COMPACT_ATOMS: atom_id res chain seq x y z
N MET A 1 10.40 13.89 -50.67
CA MET A 1 11.14 14.47 -49.53
C MET A 1 10.23 15.55 -48.97
N THR A 2 9.62 15.42 -47.80
CA THR A 2 10.30 15.34 -46.49
C THR A 2 9.46 14.54 -45.49
N ARG A 3 10.13 13.63 -44.78
CA ARG A 3 9.64 12.86 -43.64
C ARG A 3 10.12 13.52 -42.33
N LEU A 4 9.29 13.42 -41.29
CA LEU A 4 9.60 13.33 -39.84
C LEU A 4 10.03 14.63 -39.10
N PRO A 5 9.77 14.75 -37.77
CA PRO A 5 9.75 13.65 -36.79
C PRO A 5 8.53 13.50 -35.87
N GLN A 6 8.33 12.25 -35.44
CA GLN A 6 7.72 11.89 -34.16
C GLN A 6 8.57 12.45 -33.02
N SER A 7 7.91 13.03 -32.02
CA SER A 7 8.39 13.09 -30.63
C SER A 7 7.18 13.17 -29.70
N GLY A 8 6.88 12.08 -28.99
CA GLY A 8 6.63 12.20 -27.55
C GLY A 8 7.99 12.08 -26.81
N PRO A 9 8.06 11.94 -25.48
CA PRO A 9 7.06 12.15 -24.43
C PRO A 9 7.60 13.02 -23.26
N PHE A 10 6.72 13.75 -22.55
CA PHE A 10 6.94 14.27 -21.19
C PHE A 10 5.55 14.31 -20.53
N LEU A 11 5.12 13.30 -19.76
CA LEU A 11 5.48 13.05 -18.36
C LEU A 11 5.66 14.34 -17.56
N LEU A 12 4.61 14.67 -16.79
CA LEU A 12 4.57 15.25 -15.44
C LEU A 12 3.53 16.38 -15.33
N GLU A 13 2.26 16.00 -15.21
CA GLU A 13 1.30 16.70 -14.34
C GLU A 13 0.77 15.62 -13.40
N PHE A 14 1.60 15.32 -12.41
CA PHE A 14 1.17 14.62 -11.20
C PHE A 14 0.31 15.63 -10.42
N PHE A 15 -0.77 15.10 -9.85
CA PHE A 15 -1.58 15.64 -8.76
C PHE A 15 -2.73 16.61 -9.08
N PHE A 16 -3.90 16.09 -8.70
CA PHE A 16 -5.03 16.71 -8.00
C PHE A 16 -6.35 16.88 -8.78
N VAL A 17 -7.36 16.17 -8.27
CA VAL A 17 -8.82 16.38 -8.37
C VAL A 17 -9.53 15.79 -9.59
N SER A 18 -10.59 15.01 -9.30
CA SER A 18 -11.73 14.64 -10.16
C SER A 18 -11.54 13.58 -11.24
N ASP A 19 -11.25 12.34 -10.84
CA ASP A 19 -11.93 11.21 -11.48
C ASP A 19 -12.13 10.01 -10.53
N ILE A 20 -12.43 10.32 -9.26
CA ILE A 20 -13.14 9.35 -8.42
C ILE A 20 -14.61 9.61 -8.73
N PRO A 21 -15.32 8.71 -9.43
CA PRO A 21 -16.73 8.91 -9.67
C PRO A 21 -17.46 9.10 -8.33
N ASP A 22 -18.29 10.14 -8.24
CA ASP A 22 -19.11 10.50 -7.07
C ASP A 22 -20.04 9.37 -6.58
N PHE A 23 -20.08 8.23 -7.28
CA PHE A 23 -20.85 7.04 -6.93
C PHE A 23 -20.09 6.08 -5.98
N LEU A 24 -18.80 6.32 -5.70
CA LEU A 24 -17.96 5.41 -4.92
C LEU A 24 -17.98 5.64 -3.40
N ASP A 25 -18.72 6.63 -2.89
CA ASP A 25 -18.67 6.99 -1.47
C ASP A 25 -19.13 5.87 -0.51
N GLY A 26 -19.88 4.89 -1.01
CA GLY A 26 -20.15 3.61 -0.32
C GLY A 26 -19.59 2.36 -1.03
N GLU A 27 -19.15 2.47 -2.28
CA GLU A 27 -18.66 1.32 -3.06
C GLU A 27 -17.14 1.13 -2.96
N ILE A 28 -16.37 2.11 -2.49
CA ILE A 28 -14.91 2.03 -2.50
C ILE A 28 -14.37 0.86 -1.67
N VAL A 29 -14.99 0.56 -0.53
CA VAL A 29 -14.66 -0.60 0.30
C VAL A 29 -14.92 -1.89 -0.47
N THR A 30 -16.08 -1.98 -1.14
CA THR A 30 -16.47 -3.15 -1.93
C THR A 30 -15.55 -3.36 -3.12
N VAL A 31 -15.24 -2.31 -3.87
CA VAL A 31 -14.32 -2.35 -5.02
C VAL A 31 -12.93 -2.79 -4.59
N LEU A 32 -12.40 -2.20 -3.50
CA LEU A 32 -11.08 -2.58 -3.01
C LEU A 32 -11.06 -3.97 -2.36
N THR A 33 -12.17 -4.42 -1.77
CA THR A 33 -12.35 -5.81 -1.34
C THR A 33 -12.23 -6.75 -2.53
N GLN A 34 -12.99 -6.49 -3.61
CA GLN A 34 -12.95 -7.31 -4.81
C GLN A 34 -11.54 -7.36 -5.42
N GLN A 35 -10.83 -6.22 -5.49
CA GLN A 35 -9.46 -6.19 -5.99
C GLN A 35 -8.48 -7.03 -5.16
N ILE A 36 -8.66 -7.08 -3.83
CA ILE A 36 -7.88 -7.98 -2.97
C ILE A 36 -8.23 -9.43 -3.28
N GLU A 37 -9.51 -9.76 -3.35
CA GLU A 37 -9.96 -11.14 -3.60
C GLU A 37 -9.48 -11.67 -4.95
N ASP A 38 -9.59 -10.85 -6.00
CA ASP A 38 -9.09 -11.16 -7.34
C ASP A 38 -7.57 -11.36 -7.32
N ARG A 39 -6.84 -10.55 -6.54
CA ARG A 39 -5.38 -10.67 -6.43
C ARG A 39 -4.94 -11.97 -5.78
N PHE A 40 -5.64 -12.42 -4.74
CA PHE A 40 -5.27 -13.64 -4.01
C PHE A 40 -6.03 -14.88 -4.47
N ALA A 41 -6.97 -14.74 -5.40
CA ALA A 41 -7.92 -15.78 -5.81
C ALA A 41 -8.59 -16.46 -4.60
N MET A 42 -8.90 -15.67 -3.56
CA MET A 42 -9.37 -16.14 -2.27
C MET A 42 -10.26 -15.08 -1.62
N PRO A 43 -11.38 -15.47 -0.98
CA PRO A 43 -12.21 -14.54 -0.23
C PRO A 43 -11.43 -13.82 0.87
N LEU A 44 -11.73 -12.55 1.11
CA LEU A 44 -11.00 -11.72 2.07
C LEU A 44 -11.02 -12.32 3.49
N ALA A 45 -12.15 -12.94 3.87
CA ALA A 45 -12.29 -13.61 5.16
C ALA A 45 -11.32 -14.80 5.32
N ASP A 46 -11.09 -15.55 4.24
CA ASP A 46 -10.17 -16.68 4.23
C ASP A 46 -8.72 -16.19 4.20
N LEU A 47 -8.43 -15.14 3.43
CA LEU A 47 -7.14 -14.47 3.43
C LEU A 47 -6.78 -13.95 4.82
N ALA A 48 -7.73 -13.28 5.49
CA ALA A 48 -7.57 -12.79 6.87
C ALA A 48 -7.26 -13.93 7.85
N ARG A 49 -7.90 -15.09 7.68
CA ARG A 49 -7.63 -16.29 8.50
C ARG A 49 -6.22 -16.84 8.22
N ALA A 50 -5.81 -16.90 6.95
CA ALA A 50 -4.50 -17.40 6.55
C ALA A 50 -3.36 -16.50 7.08
N VAL A 51 -3.48 -15.17 6.93
CA VAL A 51 -2.46 -14.24 7.44
C VAL A 51 -2.42 -14.22 8.97
N LYS A 52 -3.56 -14.40 9.64
CA LYS A 52 -3.59 -14.52 11.10
C LYS A 52 -2.85 -15.77 11.59
N ALA A 53 -2.94 -16.88 10.86
CA ALA A 53 -2.24 -18.11 11.21
C ALA A 53 -0.72 -18.02 10.99
N ALA A 54 -0.27 -17.30 9.96
CA ALA A 54 1.15 -17.17 9.64
C ALA A 54 1.54 -15.75 9.16
N PRO A 55 1.55 -14.72 10.04
CA PRO A 55 1.73 -13.33 9.62
C PRO A 55 3.08 -13.07 8.92
N ARG A 56 4.15 -13.69 9.42
CA ARG A 56 5.51 -13.51 8.87
C ARG A 56 5.72 -14.20 7.52
N ALA A 57 4.95 -15.26 7.23
CA ALA A 57 5.02 -15.94 5.94
C ALA A 57 4.34 -15.11 4.83
N HIS A 58 3.41 -14.23 5.21
CA HIS A 58 2.58 -13.45 4.30
C HIS A 58 2.61 -11.96 4.66
N ALA A 59 3.80 -11.37 4.80
CA ALA A 59 3.95 -9.99 5.26
C ALA A 59 3.20 -8.96 4.40
N GLY A 60 3.22 -9.12 3.06
CA GLY A 60 2.47 -8.25 2.15
C GLY A 60 0.95 -8.37 2.32
N ALA A 61 0.43 -9.59 2.36
CA ALA A 61 -1.00 -9.84 2.59
C ALA A 61 -1.45 -9.39 3.99
N THR A 62 -0.58 -9.52 5.01
CA THR A 62 -0.86 -9.04 6.37
C THR A 62 -1.06 -7.53 6.37
N ASN A 63 -0.20 -6.78 5.67
CA ASN A 63 -0.32 -5.34 5.55
C ASN A 63 -1.59 -4.92 4.79
N LEU A 64 -1.95 -5.65 3.73
CA LEU A 64 -3.18 -5.41 2.98
C LEU A 64 -4.43 -5.64 3.82
N VAL A 65 -4.54 -6.78 4.50
CA VAL A 65 -5.69 -7.09 5.37
C VAL A 65 -5.82 -6.07 6.49
N HIS A 66 -4.69 -5.62 7.07
CA HIS A 66 -4.71 -4.57 8.07
C HIS A 66 -5.18 -3.21 7.49
N ALA A 67 -4.65 -2.82 6.33
CA ALA A 67 -5.04 -1.56 5.67
C ALA A 67 -6.52 -1.57 5.26
N HIS A 68 -7.04 -2.70 4.78
CA HIS A 68 -8.47 -2.89 4.49
C HIS A 68 -9.33 -2.75 5.77
N GLY A 69 -8.88 -3.32 6.88
CA GLY A 69 -9.55 -3.14 8.18
C GLY A 69 -9.64 -1.67 8.60
N LEU A 70 -8.57 -0.89 8.40
CA LEU A 70 -8.57 0.56 8.67
C LEU A 70 -9.53 1.32 7.75
N LEU A 71 -9.57 0.98 6.46
CA LEU A 71 -10.52 1.57 5.51
C LEU A 71 -11.97 1.29 5.92
N THR A 72 -12.27 0.05 6.31
CA THR A 72 -13.62 -0.34 6.77
C THR A 72 -14.01 0.43 8.04
N GLN A 73 -13.06 0.63 8.96
CA GLN A 73 -13.30 1.43 10.16
C GLN A 73 -13.56 2.91 9.84
N ALA A 74 -12.81 3.48 8.88
CA ALA A 74 -13.01 4.85 8.45
C ALA A 74 -14.36 5.05 7.73
N GLN A 75 -14.77 4.07 6.91
CA GLN A 75 -16.10 4.06 6.29
C GLN A 75 -17.21 4.08 7.35
N TYR A 76 -17.13 3.20 8.35
CA TYR A 76 -18.10 3.20 9.45
C TYR A 76 -18.10 4.53 10.24
N ALA A 77 -16.93 5.15 10.43
CA ALA A 77 -16.85 6.44 11.11
C ALA A 77 -17.50 7.57 10.29
N LEU A 78 -17.36 7.54 8.96
CA LEU A 78 -18.02 8.47 8.04
C LEU A 78 -19.55 8.33 8.10
N GLU A 79 -20.07 7.11 7.96
CA GLU A 79 -21.51 6.82 8.02
C GLU A 79 -22.11 7.33 9.34
N ASN A 80 -21.46 7.09 10.48
CA ASN A 80 -21.92 7.62 11.77
C ASN A 80 -21.85 9.15 11.86
N ALA A 81 -20.87 9.79 11.22
CA ALA A 81 -20.77 11.24 11.21
C ALA A 81 -21.90 11.84 10.36
N GLU A 82 -22.20 11.23 9.22
CA GLU A 82 -23.30 11.60 8.33
C GLU A 82 -24.65 11.43 9.01
N ASP A 83 -24.90 10.29 9.63
CA ASP A 83 -26.14 10.04 10.39
C ASP A 83 -26.36 11.10 11.48
N ARG A 84 -25.29 11.49 12.19
CA ARG A 84 -25.36 12.54 13.21
C ARG A 84 -25.63 13.91 12.62
N LEU A 85 -25.04 14.23 11.46
CA LEU A 85 -25.29 15.49 10.76
C LEU A 85 -26.73 15.55 10.26
N VAL A 86 -27.23 14.49 9.63
CA VAL A 86 -28.62 14.38 9.14
C VAL A 86 -29.59 14.53 10.31
N ALA A 87 -29.39 13.78 11.39
CA ALA A 87 -30.23 13.88 12.59
C ALA A 87 -30.22 15.31 13.18
N ALA A 88 -29.08 16.01 13.15
CA ALA A 88 -29.02 17.39 13.61
C ALA A 88 -29.79 18.34 12.66
N LEU A 89 -29.63 18.20 11.35
CA LEU A 89 -30.33 19.01 10.34
C LEU A 89 -31.85 18.84 10.42
N GLU A 90 -32.35 17.64 10.72
CA GLU A 90 -33.78 17.37 10.92
C GLU A 90 -34.38 18.12 12.12
N THR A 91 -33.54 18.54 13.08
CA THR A 91 -33.97 19.27 14.28
C THR A 91 -33.85 20.79 14.17
N VAL A 92 -33.20 21.30 13.11
CA VAL A 92 -33.01 22.74 12.92
C VAL A 92 -34.36 23.40 12.60
N VAL A 93 -34.69 24.46 13.34
CA VAL A 93 -35.90 25.27 13.11
C VAL A 93 -35.46 26.67 12.66
N GLY A 94 -35.69 26.98 11.38
CA GLY A 94 -35.28 28.22 10.74
C GLY A 94 -34.19 28.02 9.69
N ASP A 95 -33.83 29.09 8.97
CA ASP A 95 -32.90 29.02 7.82
C ASP A 95 -31.42 29.21 8.21
N ILE A 96 -31.12 29.42 9.49
CA ILE A 96 -29.75 29.65 9.97
C ILE A 96 -29.23 28.35 10.61
N LEU A 97 -28.11 27.84 10.10
CA LEU A 97 -27.41 26.72 10.72
C LEU A 97 -26.62 27.23 11.93
N ASP A 98 -26.91 26.67 13.09
CA ASP A 98 -26.18 26.98 14.31
C ASP A 98 -24.77 26.35 14.32
N ASP A 99 -23.85 26.94 15.10
CA ASP A 99 -22.46 26.48 15.27
C ASP A 99 -22.31 24.95 15.53
N PRO A 100 -23.21 24.27 16.26
CA PRO A 100 -23.12 22.81 16.44
C PRO A 100 -23.29 22.01 15.14
N VAL A 101 -24.16 22.45 14.23
CA VAL A 101 -24.38 21.77 12.93
C VAL A 101 -23.17 21.96 12.03
N MET A 102 -22.59 23.16 12.04
CA MET A 102 -21.33 23.44 11.34
C MET A 102 -20.18 22.55 11.86
N GLY A 103 -20.11 22.31 13.18
CA GLY A 103 -19.15 21.39 13.78
C GLY A 103 -19.33 19.93 13.33
N LEU A 104 -20.56 19.48 13.08
CA LEU A 104 -20.83 18.14 12.53
C LEU A 104 -20.45 18.03 11.06
N ALA A 105 -20.71 19.07 10.26
CA ALA A 105 -20.26 19.12 8.87
C ALA A 105 -18.72 19.03 8.77
N GLN A 106 -18.00 19.74 9.67
CA GLN A 106 -16.56 19.61 9.78
C GLN A 106 -16.11 18.18 10.14
N GLN A 107 -16.86 17.49 11.00
CA GLN A 107 -16.57 16.09 11.37
C GLN A 107 -16.75 15.14 10.18
N VAL A 108 -17.81 15.32 9.38
CA VAL A 108 -18.01 14.55 8.14
C VAL A 108 -16.84 14.75 7.19
N ASN A 109 -16.42 16.00 6.94
CA ASN A 109 -15.27 16.29 6.08
C ASN A 109 -14.00 15.59 6.56
N GLY A 110 -13.71 15.65 7.87
CA GLY A 110 -12.55 14.96 8.43
C GLY A 110 -12.65 13.43 8.35
N ALA A 111 -13.85 12.85 8.35
CA ALA A 111 -14.05 11.42 8.16
C ALA A 111 -13.86 10.99 6.70
N VAL A 112 -14.32 11.80 5.73
CA VAL A 112 -14.06 11.61 4.30
C VAL A 112 -12.56 11.61 4.03
N GLU A 113 -11.83 12.62 4.51
CA GLU A 113 -10.37 12.71 4.35
C GLU A 113 -9.65 11.47 4.87
N GLN A 114 -10.08 10.93 6.02
CA GLN A 114 -9.51 9.71 6.60
C GLN A 114 -9.81 8.48 5.75
N ARG A 115 -11.05 8.31 5.29
CA ARG A 115 -11.45 7.21 4.40
C ARG A 115 -10.60 7.23 3.14
N ASP A 116 -10.44 8.39 2.52
CA ASP A 116 -9.71 8.54 1.27
C ASP A 116 -8.21 8.25 1.46
N ALA A 117 -7.61 8.74 2.54
CA ALA A 117 -6.22 8.42 2.89
C ALA A 117 -6.01 6.90 3.08
N HIS A 118 -6.96 6.21 3.70
CA HIS A 118 -6.90 4.75 3.84
C HIS A 118 -7.12 4.02 2.51
N ALA A 119 -7.99 4.51 1.66
CA ALA A 119 -8.22 3.95 0.33
C ALA A 119 -6.98 4.10 -0.57
N GLU A 120 -6.34 5.26 -0.59
CA GLU A 120 -5.09 5.51 -1.31
C GLU A 120 -3.96 4.61 -0.81
N ARG A 121 -3.82 4.49 0.52
CA ARG A 121 -2.86 3.56 1.13
C ARG A 121 -3.11 2.12 0.68
N LEU A 122 -4.37 1.68 0.64
CA LEU A 122 -4.70 0.32 0.20
C LEU A 122 -4.40 0.11 -1.29
N ARG A 123 -4.73 1.08 -2.15
CA ARG A 123 -4.39 1.07 -3.57
C ARG A 123 -2.88 0.97 -3.81
N SER A 124 -2.09 1.81 -3.12
CA SER A 124 -0.63 1.77 -3.24
C SER A 124 -0.02 0.42 -2.81
N LEU A 125 -0.58 -0.23 -1.78
CA LEU A 125 -0.15 -1.56 -1.36
C LEU A 125 -0.49 -2.64 -2.41
N LEU A 126 -1.68 -2.56 -3.01
CA LEU A 126 -2.08 -3.45 -4.10
C LEU A 126 -1.15 -3.31 -5.32
N GLU A 127 -0.83 -2.07 -5.69
CA GLU A 127 0.10 -1.77 -6.78
C GLU A 127 1.50 -2.31 -6.51
N ALA A 128 2.03 -2.07 -5.31
CA ALA A 128 3.37 -2.55 -4.93
C ALA A 128 3.51 -4.08 -4.98
N ILE A 129 2.41 -4.82 -4.78
CA ILE A 129 2.39 -6.28 -4.93
C ILE A 129 2.32 -6.69 -6.41
N THR A 130 1.74 -5.86 -7.28
CA THR A 130 1.73 -6.08 -8.74
C THR A 130 3.13 -5.93 -9.33
N GLU A 131 3.85 -4.90 -8.88
CA GLU A 131 5.18 -4.56 -9.39
C GLU A 131 6.28 -5.50 -8.88
N GLN A 132 6.00 -6.36 -7.89
CA GLN A 132 6.94 -7.39 -7.48
C GLN A 132 7.06 -8.46 -8.58
N PRO A 133 8.21 -8.56 -9.29
CA PRO A 133 8.41 -9.67 -10.20
C PRO A 133 8.32 -10.97 -9.40
N ALA A 134 7.69 -12.00 -9.99
CA ALA A 134 7.49 -13.34 -9.43
C ALA A 134 8.79 -14.13 -9.19
N THR A 135 9.78 -13.49 -8.57
CA THR A 135 11.14 -13.98 -8.40
C THR A 135 11.47 -14.06 -6.92
N ARG A 136 10.82 -14.98 -6.20
CA ARG A 136 11.37 -15.48 -4.94
C ARG A 136 11.36 -17.01 -4.87
N ALA A 137 12.01 -17.60 -5.86
CA ALA A 137 12.71 -18.87 -5.69
C ALA A 137 14.08 -18.74 -6.37
N ARG A 138 15.03 -18.07 -5.72
CA ARG A 138 16.44 -18.27 -6.04
C ARG A 138 17.01 -19.22 -4.99
N PRO A 139 17.44 -20.44 -5.35
CA PRO A 139 18.09 -21.33 -4.39
C PRO A 139 19.33 -20.63 -3.88
N ALA A 140 19.59 -20.78 -2.57
CA ALA A 140 20.81 -20.29 -1.95
C ALA A 140 22.02 -20.83 -2.74
N SER A 141 22.64 -19.97 -3.55
CA SER A 141 23.93 -20.29 -4.11
C SER A 141 24.90 -20.24 -2.95
N ARG A 142 25.22 -21.42 -2.43
CA ARG A 142 26.23 -21.65 -1.41
C ARG A 142 27.52 -21.02 -1.93
N LEU A 143 27.82 -19.80 -1.50
CA LEU A 143 29.12 -19.18 -1.71
C LEU A 143 30.12 -19.99 -0.89
N THR A 144 30.66 -21.04 -1.49
CA THR A 144 31.93 -21.62 -1.06
C THR A 144 33.01 -20.59 -1.38
N THR A 145 33.27 -19.71 -0.41
CA THR A 145 34.53 -18.98 -0.36
C THR A 145 35.64 -20.00 -0.15
N THR A 146 36.22 -20.49 -1.24
CA THR A 146 37.57 -21.02 -1.21
C THR A 146 38.50 -19.82 -1.07
N LEU A 147 38.84 -19.48 0.16
CA LEU A 147 40.00 -18.63 0.46
C LEU A 147 41.20 -19.24 -0.29
N PRO A 148 41.93 -18.50 -1.15
CA PRO A 148 43.25 -18.94 -1.53
C PRO A 148 44.12 -18.86 -0.27
N THR A 149 44.49 -20.02 0.27
CA THR A 149 45.50 -20.14 1.31
C THR A 149 46.78 -19.50 0.78
N ALA A 150 47.10 -18.30 1.27
CA ALA A 150 48.40 -17.70 1.07
C ALA A 150 49.44 -18.66 1.66
N VAL A 151 50.26 -19.25 0.78
CA VAL A 151 51.40 -20.08 1.18
C VAL A 151 52.34 -19.18 1.98
N PRO A 152 52.71 -19.51 3.24
CA PRO A 152 53.69 -18.72 3.96
C PRO A 152 55.05 -18.86 3.26
N ALA A 153 55.62 -17.74 2.83
CA ALA A 153 56.97 -17.68 2.29
C ALA A 153 57.95 -18.24 3.32
N ARG A 154 58.62 -19.35 2.99
CA ARG A 154 59.70 -19.91 3.80
C ARG A 154 60.91 -18.96 3.72
N PRO A 155 61.49 -18.53 4.84
CA PRO A 155 62.75 -17.79 4.82
C PRO A 155 63.87 -18.72 4.31
N VAL A 156 64.58 -18.28 3.28
CA VAL A 156 65.80 -18.90 2.78
C VAL A 156 66.86 -18.83 3.89
N ARG A 157 67.28 -19.99 4.40
CA ARG A 157 68.52 -20.13 5.17
C ARG A 157 69.67 -20.23 4.19
N ILE A 158 70.55 -19.24 4.18
CA ILE A 158 71.84 -19.33 3.50
C ILE A 158 72.87 -19.78 4.53
N ALA A 159 73.38 -21.00 4.38
CA ALA A 159 74.61 -21.47 5.02
C ALA A 159 75.48 -22.03 3.88
N ARG A 160 76.40 -21.24 3.32
CA ARG A 160 77.83 -21.02 3.70
C ARG A 160 78.76 -22.18 3.30
N ALA A 161 79.76 -21.86 2.47
CA ALA A 161 81.11 -22.43 2.43
C ALA A 161 82.00 -21.39 1.69
N ALA A 162 83.09 -20.83 2.22
CA ALA A 162 84.34 -21.42 2.70
C ALA A 162 85.06 -22.24 1.63
N ARG A 163 85.99 -21.59 0.93
CA ARG A 163 87.35 -22.06 0.64
C ARG A 163 88.24 -20.89 0.24
#